data_AF-A0A3M1WPJ6-F1
#
_entry.id   AF-A0A3M1WPJ6-F1
#
_cell.length_a   1.000
_cell.length_b   1.000
_cell.length_c   1.000
_cell.angle_alpha   90.00
_cell.angle_beta   90.00
_cell.angle_gamma   90.00
#
_symmetry.space_group_name_H-M   'P 1'
#
loop_
_entity.id
_entity.type
_entity.pdbx_description
1 polymer ?
#
loop_
_entity_poly.entity_id
_entity_poly.type
_entity_poly.pdbx_seq_one_letter_code
_entity_poly.pdbx_strand_id
1 'polypeptide(L)'
;MGQQMYTLLVCLMIGLVPSLQSVNEHLYSFVRVGENYGTEYISPPAKGAYFVFFQGEPVKVELEIFNEGSKQVMIMAGRMTPKDAFRMTVLEAPTPKMKAKLGVEMAPSLRLRLPNAETSVQWSERIVLPPRSGLKFSARVVSEQETLPPGIYRLRFRCQLRSDTGEKIQAHSDTFSFEIRLVERFEDRLEVLRRQAARLFTRGEYQKAEQKLNELLLLYPNSSISYIEKGHIAMTRGRKREAAKAYRKALDLLQSSMDTLYLSHASRIDVEHSIGLLMATLSALQKSR
;
A
#
# COMPACT_ATOMS: atom_id res chain seq x y z
N MET A 1 2.95 -64.95 26.15
CA MET A 1 2.30 -64.40 24.93
C MET A 1 2.63 -62.92 24.88
N GLY A 2 3.37 -62.34 23.96
CA GLY A 2 4.13 -62.79 22.80
C GLY A 2 4.90 -61.54 22.37
N GLN A 3 6.21 -61.69 22.30
CA GLN A 3 7.22 -60.67 22.09
C GLN A 3 7.45 -60.49 20.57
N GLN A 4 7.94 -59.30 20.18
CA GLN A 4 8.68 -59.00 18.93
C GLN A 4 7.90 -58.91 17.60
N MET A 5 8.02 -57.77 16.89
CA MET A 5 8.75 -57.75 15.61
C MET A 5 9.06 -56.31 15.13
N TYR A 6 10.38 -56.00 15.11
CA TYR A 6 11.18 -55.28 14.10
C TYR A 6 10.51 -54.20 13.22
N THR A 7 11.09 -53.01 13.01
CA THR A 7 12.36 -52.89 12.26
C THR A 7 13.03 -51.53 12.52
N LEU A 8 14.26 -51.58 13.07
CA LEU A 8 15.28 -50.53 12.88
C LEU A 8 15.69 -50.52 11.40
N LEU A 9 15.64 -49.37 10.74
CA LEU A 9 16.49 -49.12 9.58
C LEU A 9 17.53 -48.07 9.97
N VAL A 10 18.74 -48.56 10.28
CA VAL A 10 19.96 -47.76 10.36
C VAL A 10 20.47 -47.57 8.94
N CYS A 11 20.49 -46.33 8.45
CA CYS A 11 21.38 -45.95 7.36
C CYS A 11 22.27 -44.81 7.86
N LEU A 12 23.47 -45.18 8.29
CA LEU A 12 24.55 -44.26 8.59
C LEU A 12 25.37 -44.04 7.30
N MET A 13 25.38 -42.79 6.84
CA MET A 13 26.51 -42.06 6.26
C MET A 13 27.10 -42.53 4.91
N ILE A 14 26.81 -41.78 3.83
CA ILE A 14 27.86 -41.26 2.92
C ILE A 14 27.46 -39.85 2.46
N GLY A 15 28.20 -38.85 2.95
CA GLY A 15 28.65 -37.68 2.18
C GLY A 15 27.61 -36.81 1.47
N LEU A 16 26.93 -35.95 2.22
CA LEU A 16 26.81 -34.54 1.84
C LEU A 16 26.49 -33.80 3.14
N VAL A 17 27.51 -33.24 3.78
CA VAL A 17 27.28 -32.14 4.73
C VAL A 17 26.59 -31.06 3.90
N PRO A 18 25.30 -30.72 4.13
CA PRO A 18 24.80 -29.47 3.61
C PRO A 18 25.72 -28.43 4.23
N SER A 19 26.43 -27.68 3.40
CA SER A 19 27.27 -26.57 3.84
C SER A 19 26.56 -25.83 4.97
N LEU A 20 27.23 -25.69 6.12
CA LEU A 20 26.78 -24.91 7.29
C LEU A 20 26.68 -23.39 6.99
N GLN A 21 26.48 -23.03 5.73
CA GLN A 21 26.30 -21.70 5.16
C GLN A 21 24.92 -21.67 4.48
N SER A 22 23.94 -21.06 5.15
CA SER A 22 22.70 -20.42 4.60
C SER A 22 21.58 -20.24 5.64
N VAL A 23 21.78 -20.63 6.92
CA VAL A 23 20.68 -20.69 7.91
C VAL A 23 20.34 -19.34 8.60
N ASN A 24 20.97 -18.21 8.26
CA ASN A 24 20.81 -16.99 9.07
C ASN A 24 20.41 -15.69 8.36
N GLU A 25 20.25 -15.67 7.03
CA GLU A 25 19.90 -14.45 6.28
C GLU A 25 18.49 -14.55 5.68
N HIS A 26 17.49 -14.18 6.48
CA HIS A 26 16.11 -14.06 6.02
C HIS A 26 15.85 -12.65 5.50
N LEU A 27 16.46 -12.32 4.36
CA LEU A 27 16.26 -11.06 3.65
C LEU A 27 15.25 -11.23 2.52
N TYR A 28 14.19 -10.42 2.57
CA TYR A 28 13.15 -10.40 1.54
C TYR A 28 12.95 -9.01 0.98
N SER A 29 12.70 -8.94 -0.32
CA SER A 29 12.25 -7.74 -0.99
C SER A 29 10.75 -7.79 -1.28
N PHE A 30 10.10 -6.64 -1.12
CA PHE A 30 8.67 -6.46 -1.33
C PHE A 30 8.43 -5.26 -2.24
N VAL A 31 7.36 -5.37 -3.02
CA VAL A 31 6.72 -4.26 -3.72
C VAL A 31 5.33 -4.09 -3.18
N ARG A 32 4.98 -2.86 -2.81
CA ARG A 32 3.68 -2.48 -2.26
C ARG A 32 3.19 -1.21 -2.93
N VAL A 33 1.88 -1.01 -2.92
CA VAL A 33 1.31 0.28 -3.32
C VAL A 33 1.68 1.35 -2.30
N GLY A 34 2.10 2.52 -2.77
CA GLY A 34 2.50 3.62 -1.89
C GLY A 34 1.33 4.50 -1.45
N GLU A 35 0.40 4.79 -2.37
CA GLU A 35 -0.86 5.46 -2.08
C GLU A 35 -1.98 4.70 -2.80
N ASN A 36 -2.93 4.16 -2.05
CA ASN A 36 -4.17 3.59 -2.58
C ASN A 36 -5.32 4.02 -1.69
N TYR A 37 -6.43 4.35 -2.31
CA TYR A 37 -7.58 4.91 -1.63
C TYR A 37 -8.84 4.05 -1.79
N GLY A 38 -8.74 2.87 -2.40
CA GLY A 38 -9.91 1.99 -2.59
C GLY A 38 -10.80 2.43 -3.76
N THR A 39 -11.98 1.83 -3.88
CA THR A 39 -12.96 2.07 -4.94
C THR A 39 -14.36 2.21 -4.33
N GLU A 40 -14.59 3.29 -3.58
CA GLU A 40 -15.79 3.44 -2.75
C GLU A 40 -17.05 3.70 -3.59
N TYR A 41 -16.90 4.49 -4.65
CA TYR A 41 -18.01 4.86 -5.55
C TYR A 41 -17.94 4.22 -6.93
N ILE A 42 -16.98 3.34 -7.18
CA ILE A 42 -16.76 2.76 -8.51
C ILE A 42 -16.53 1.25 -8.43
N SER A 43 -16.67 0.58 -9.57
CA SER A 43 -16.37 -0.85 -9.67
C SER A 43 -14.93 -1.17 -9.23
N PRO A 44 -14.69 -2.38 -8.67
CA PRO A 44 -13.35 -2.84 -8.31
C PRO A 44 -12.39 -2.84 -9.51
N PRO A 45 -11.07 -2.98 -9.27
CA PRO A 45 -10.09 -3.08 -10.35
C PRO A 45 -10.46 -4.15 -11.39
N ALA A 46 -10.19 -3.88 -12.67
CA ALA A 46 -10.38 -4.85 -13.74
C ALA A 46 -9.54 -6.12 -13.50
N LYS A 47 -9.99 -7.24 -14.06
CA LYS A 47 -9.30 -8.54 -13.91
C LYS A 47 -7.84 -8.41 -14.31
N GLY A 48 -6.94 -8.80 -13.40
CA GLY A 48 -5.50 -8.75 -13.63
C GLY A 48 -4.80 -7.50 -13.06
N ALA A 49 -5.58 -6.53 -12.55
CA ALA A 49 -5.11 -5.42 -11.74
C ALA A 49 -5.54 -5.58 -10.27
N TYR A 50 -4.77 -5.02 -9.34
CA TYR A 50 -5.08 -5.01 -7.91
C TYR A 50 -5.43 -3.60 -7.39
N PHE A 51 -5.06 -2.56 -8.13
CA PHE A 51 -5.22 -1.17 -7.75
C PHE A 51 -5.79 -0.38 -8.92
N VAL A 52 -6.56 0.67 -8.62
CA VAL A 52 -7.10 1.61 -9.63
C VAL A 52 -6.58 3.00 -9.33
N PHE A 53 -6.05 3.68 -10.34
CA PHE A 53 -5.75 5.09 -10.34
C PHE A 53 -6.51 5.77 -11.48
N PHE A 54 -6.82 7.05 -11.34
CA PHE A 54 -7.28 7.86 -12.46
C PHE A 54 -6.11 8.51 -13.18
N GLN A 55 -6.29 8.79 -14.47
CA GLN A 55 -5.28 9.49 -15.27
C GLN A 55 -4.91 10.82 -14.61
N GLY A 56 -3.60 11.08 -14.49
CA GLY A 56 -3.04 12.23 -13.79
C GLY A 56 -2.81 12.01 -12.29
N GLU A 57 -3.33 10.93 -11.70
CA GLU A 57 -2.96 10.57 -10.33
C GLU A 57 -1.53 10.00 -10.28
N PRO A 58 -0.76 10.33 -9.22
CA PRO A 58 0.57 9.76 -9.05
C PRO A 58 0.46 8.27 -8.71
N VAL A 59 1.09 7.42 -9.52
CA VAL A 59 1.25 6.00 -9.22
C VAL A 59 2.48 5.82 -8.33
N LYS A 60 2.26 5.83 -7.01
CA LYS A 60 3.32 5.64 -6.01
C LYS A 60 3.49 4.17 -5.64
N VAL A 61 4.75 3.76 -5.50
CA VAL A 61 5.15 2.40 -5.16
C VAL A 61 6.12 2.48 -3.98
N GLU A 62 5.94 1.60 -3.00
CA GLU A 62 6.85 1.41 -1.88
C GLU A 62 7.61 0.09 -2.10
N LEU A 63 8.93 0.19 -2.18
CA LEU A 63 9.82 -0.96 -2.27
C LEU A 63 10.50 -1.13 -0.90
N GLU A 64 10.61 -2.35 -0.41
CA GLU A 64 11.18 -2.61 0.91
C GLU A 64 12.13 -3.79 0.86
N ILE A 65 13.28 -3.67 1.51
CA ILE A 65 14.14 -4.80 1.89
C ILE A 65 13.93 -5.02 3.37
N PHE A 66 13.42 -6.18 3.74
CA PHE A 66 13.10 -6.53 5.11
C PHE A 66 14.03 -7.63 5.61
N ASN A 67 14.59 -7.40 6.79
CA ASN A 67 15.29 -8.41 7.55
C ASN A 67 14.31 -9.06 8.53
N GLU A 68 13.84 -10.26 8.21
CA GLU A 68 13.00 -11.07 9.10
C GLU A 68 13.83 -11.83 10.14
N GLY A 69 15.14 -11.94 9.91
CA GLY A 69 16.07 -12.68 10.75
C GLY A 69 16.25 -12.07 12.15
N SER A 70 16.96 -12.83 12.99
CA SER A 70 17.29 -12.45 14.38
C SER A 70 18.62 -11.70 14.51
N LYS A 71 19.39 -11.58 13.43
CA LYS A 71 20.71 -10.94 13.39
C LYS A 71 20.71 -9.74 12.45
N GLN A 72 21.57 -8.77 12.74
CA GLN A 72 21.82 -7.68 11.79
C GLN A 72 22.45 -8.24 10.52
N VAL A 73 22.09 -7.68 9.37
CA VAL A 73 22.70 -8.02 8.08
C VAL A 73 23.20 -6.73 7.43
N MET A 74 24.32 -6.83 6.72
CA MET A 74 24.84 -5.71 5.95
C MET A 74 24.36 -5.82 4.50
N ILE A 75 23.68 -4.79 4.01
CA ILE A 75 23.28 -4.69 2.61
C ILE A 75 24.40 -4.01 1.84
N MET A 76 24.85 -4.66 0.78
CA MET A 76 25.94 -4.23 -0.09
C MET A 76 25.36 -3.53 -1.32
N ALA A 77 25.46 -2.20 -1.33
CA ALA A 77 25.12 -1.37 -2.49
C ALA A 77 26.33 -1.10 -3.40
N GLY A 78 27.56 -1.10 -2.84
CA GLY A 78 28.76 -0.75 -3.59
C GLY A 78 28.61 0.62 -4.26
N ARG A 79 28.91 0.71 -5.55
CA ARG A 79 28.79 1.95 -6.34
C ARG A 79 27.39 2.24 -6.88
N MET A 80 26.40 1.42 -6.54
CA MET A 80 25.02 1.62 -7.00
C MET A 80 24.45 2.89 -6.36
N THR A 81 23.63 3.60 -7.12
CA THR A 81 22.82 4.69 -6.57
C THR A 81 21.47 4.13 -6.10
N PRO A 82 20.73 4.87 -5.25
CA PRO A 82 19.43 4.42 -4.76
C PRO A 82 18.48 3.96 -5.90
N LYS A 83 18.43 4.67 -7.05
CA LYS A 83 17.59 4.29 -8.21
C LYS A 83 17.97 2.96 -8.86
N ASP A 84 19.21 2.50 -8.68
CA ASP A 84 19.69 1.25 -9.27
C ASP A 84 19.35 0.05 -8.37
N ALA A 85 19.00 0.30 -7.10
CA ALA A 85 18.69 -0.73 -6.10
C ALA A 85 17.57 -1.68 -6.55
N PHE A 86 16.63 -1.15 -7.32
CA PHE A 86 15.54 -1.92 -7.91
C PHE A 86 15.47 -1.70 -9.41
N ARG A 87 15.56 -2.79 -10.16
CA ARG A 87 15.28 -2.77 -11.60
C ARG A 87 13.79 -2.95 -11.83
N MET A 88 13.15 -1.94 -12.42
CA MET A 88 11.79 -2.07 -12.93
C MET A 88 11.79 -2.68 -14.34
N THR A 89 10.81 -3.54 -14.64
CA THR A 89 10.57 -4.10 -15.98
C THR A 89 9.08 -4.06 -16.26
N VAL A 90 8.70 -3.59 -17.44
CA VAL A 90 7.30 -3.52 -17.88
C VAL A 90 6.90 -4.86 -18.49
N LEU A 91 6.10 -5.65 -17.76
CA LEU A 91 5.56 -6.91 -18.28
C LEU A 91 4.38 -6.63 -19.22
N GLU A 92 3.51 -5.71 -18.81
CA GLU A 92 2.29 -5.33 -19.52
C GLU A 92 2.08 -3.82 -19.46
N ALA A 93 1.64 -3.24 -20.57
CA ALA A 93 1.22 -1.85 -20.70
C ALA A 93 0.18 -1.74 -21.83
N PRO A 94 -0.72 -0.74 -21.81
CA PRO A 94 -1.81 -0.62 -22.77
C PRO A 94 -1.37 -0.53 -24.24
N THR A 95 -0.17 -0.02 -24.50
CA THR A 95 0.41 0.00 -25.84
C THR A 95 1.85 -0.54 -25.83
N PRO A 96 2.30 -1.28 -26.87
CA PRO A 96 3.68 -1.76 -26.94
C PRO A 96 4.72 -0.64 -26.89
N LYS A 97 4.43 0.51 -27.54
CA LYS A 97 5.31 1.70 -27.53
C LYS A 97 5.49 2.30 -26.13
N MET A 98 4.52 2.12 -25.24
CA MET A 98 4.61 2.62 -23.86
C MET A 98 5.69 1.88 -23.06
N LYS A 99 5.95 0.60 -23.34
CA LYS A 99 6.90 -0.20 -22.57
C LYS A 99 8.30 0.41 -22.48
N ALA A 100 8.77 1.05 -23.55
CA ALA A 100 10.09 1.67 -23.61
C ALA A 100 10.15 3.07 -22.95
N LYS A 101 8.99 3.66 -22.63
CA LYS A 101 8.87 5.05 -22.15
C LYS A 101 8.57 5.14 -20.66
N LEU A 102 8.35 4.01 -19.99
CA LEU A 102 8.09 3.96 -18.56
C LEU A 102 9.40 3.91 -17.78
N GLY A 103 9.45 4.73 -16.73
CA GLY A 103 10.54 4.75 -15.77
C GLY A 103 10.02 4.66 -14.34
N VAL A 104 10.96 4.60 -13.40
CA VAL A 104 10.70 4.77 -11.98
C VAL A 104 11.56 5.91 -11.46
N GLU A 105 10.93 6.86 -10.81
CA GLU A 105 11.60 7.95 -10.11
C GLU A 105 11.59 7.62 -8.63
N MET A 106 12.76 7.64 -8.00
CA MET A 106 12.89 7.29 -6.59
C MET A 106 13.07 8.52 -5.72
N ALA A 107 12.44 8.52 -4.55
CA ALA A 107 12.62 9.57 -3.57
C ALA A 107 14.09 9.66 -3.13
N PRO A 108 14.60 10.88 -2.85
CA PRO A 108 16.00 11.08 -2.50
C PRO A 108 16.35 10.53 -1.12
N SER A 109 15.38 10.47 -0.21
CA SER A 109 15.56 10.00 1.17
C SER A 109 14.99 8.60 1.35
N LEU A 110 15.78 7.74 1.98
CA LEU A 110 15.37 6.38 2.35
C LEU A 110 14.85 6.38 3.78
N ARG A 111 13.98 5.41 4.09
CA ARG A 111 13.46 5.26 5.44
C ARG A 111 13.83 3.89 6.01
N LEU A 112 14.36 3.88 7.22
CA LEU A 112 14.57 2.67 8.00
C LEU A 112 13.39 2.49 8.95
N ARG A 113 12.57 1.49 8.67
CA ARG A 113 11.50 1.02 9.55
C ARG A 113 12.10 0.06 10.58
N LEU A 114 12.15 0.50 11.83
CA LEU A 114 12.44 -0.31 12.99
C LEU A 114 11.12 -0.89 13.55
N PRO A 115 11.17 -1.86 14.49
CA PRO A 115 9.95 -2.41 15.09
C PRO A 115 8.99 -1.36 15.68
N ASN A 116 9.54 -0.29 16.26
CA ASN A 116 8.76 0.72 16.98
C ASN A 116 8.98 2.16 16.46
N ALA A 117 9.67 2.33 15.34
CA ALA A 117 10.02 3.65 14.84
C ALA A 117 10.29 3.63 13.33
N GLU A 118 10.27 4.79 12.70
CA GLU A 118 10.74 4.96 11.33
C GLU A 118 11.61 6.21 11.25
N THR A 119 12.81 6.09 10.68
CA THR A 119 13.79 7.18 10.61
C THR A 119 14.33 7.34 9.21
N SER A 120 14.83 8.53 8.87
CA SER A 120 15.50 8.76 7.59
C SER A 120 16.91 8.21 7.63
N VAL A 121 17.35 7.60 6.53
CA VAL A 121 18.70 7.05 6.39
C VAL A 121 19.35 7.59 5.11
N GLN A 122 20.62 7.97 5.23
CA GLN A 122 21.43 8.36 4.09
C GLN A 122 21.92 7.11 3.36
N TRP A 123 21.92 7.16 2.03
CA TRP A 123 22.46 6.08 1.23
C TRP A 123 23.97 5.95 1.42
N SER A 124 24.45 4.72 1.50
CA SER A 124 25.86 4.38 1.61
C SER A 124 26.16 3.09 0.86
N GLU A 125 27.44 2.84 0.53
CA GLU A 125 27.87 1.61 -0.14
C GLU A 125 27.56 0.34 0.67
N ARG A 126 27.44 0.51 1.99
CA ARG A 126 27.16 -0.53 2.99
C ARG A 126 26.12 -0.02 3.96
N ILE A 127 24.99 -0.70 4.05
CA ILE A 127 23.85 -0.28 4.87
C ILE A 127 23.57 -1.35 5.91
N VAL A 128 23.66 -0.99 7.18
CA VAL A 128 23.32 -1.91 8.28
C VAL A 128 21.80 -2.01 8.36
N LEU A 129 21.28 -3.23 8.25
CA LEU A 129 19.86 -3.53 8.41
C LEU A 129 19.64 -4.39 9.68
N PRO A 130 19.18 -3.80 10.79
CA PRO A 130 18.90 -4.52 12.03
C PRO A 130 17.89 -5.67 11.87
N PRO A 131 17.82 -6.61 12.82
CA PRO A 131 16.76 -7.61 12.90
C PRO A 131 15.37 -6.96 12.88
N ARG A 132 14.40 -7.61 12.22
CA ARG A 132 13.00 -7.18 12.17
C ARG A 132 12.81 -5.74 11.69
N SER A 133 13.69 -5.28 10.82
CA SER A 133 13.68 -3.92 10.27
C SER A 133 13.64 -3.92 8.75
N GLY A 134 13.16 -2.82 8.18
CA GLY A 134 12.98 -2.66 6.74
C GLY A 134 13.64 -1.39 6.21
N LEU A 135 14.41 -1.51 5.13
CA LEU A 135 14.89 -0.38 4.35
C LEU A 135 13.86 -0.10 3.24
N LYS A 136 13.15 1.02 3.37
CA LYS A 136 12.09 1.45 2.46
C LYS A 136 12.55 2.49 1.45
N PHE A 137 12.03 2.33 0.25
CA PHE A 137 12.25 3.17 -0.90
C PHE A 137 10.90 3.62 -1.44
N SER A 138 10.61 4.90 -1.31
CA SER A 138 9.44 5.50 -1.96
C SER A 138 9.77 5.80 -3.41
N ALA A 139 8.89 5.42 -4.32
CA ALA A 139 9.08 5.62 -5.74
C ALA A 139 7.76 6.02 -6.44
N ARG A 140 7.89 6.57 -7.64
CA ARG A 140 6.79 6.94 -8.52
C ARG A 140 7.03 6.33 -9.89
N VAL A 141 6.00 5.71 -10.48
CA VAL A 141 6.03 5.31 -11.89
C VAL A 141 5.87 6.56 -12.74
N VAL A 142 6.79 6.74 -13.69
CA VAL A 142 6.84 7.91 -14.58
C VAL A 142 6.80 7.47 -16.04
N SER A 143 6.40 8.38 -16.91
CA SER A 143 6.43 8.20 -18.36
C SER A 143 7.04 9.44 -18.99
N GLU A 144 7.69 9.27 -20.15
CA GLU A 144 8.06 10.41 -21.01
C GLU A 144 6.84 11.23 -21.45
N GLN A 145 5.69 10.57 -21.58
CA GLN A 145 4.41 11.25 -21.72
C GLN A 145 4.00 11.76 -20.33
N GLU A 146 3.63 13.04 -20.20
CA GLU A 146 3.28 13.65 -18.91
C GLU A 146 2.27 12.83 -18.10
N THR A 147 1.35 12.12 -18.78
CA THR A 147 0.36 11.23 -18.17
C THR A 147 0.43 9.80 -18.72
N LEU A 148 0.15 8.83 -17.84
CA LEU A 148 -0.05 7.44 -18.25
C LEU A 148 -1.40 7.29 -18.98
N PRO A 149 -1.45 6.64 -20.16
CA PRO A 149 -2.71 6.35 -20.82
C PRO A 149 -3.55 5.34 -20.01
N PRO A 150 -4.88 5.32 -20.19
CA PRO A 150 -5.76 4.38 -19.52
C PRO A 150 -5.47 2.93 -19.94
N GLY A 151 -5.74 2.00 -19.03
CA GLY A 151 -5.59 0.56 -19.23
C GLY A 151 -4.78 -0.12 -18.12
N ILE A 152 -4.47 -1.40 -18.33
CA ILE A 152 -3.82 -2.25 -17.33
C ILE A 152 -2.30 -2.22 -17.52
N TYR A 153 -1.61 -2.09 -16.39
CA TYR A 153 -0.17 -2.14 -16.28
C TYR A 153 0.23 -3.29 -15.36
N ARG A 154 1.31 -3.97 -15.74
CA ARG A 154 1.97 -4.96 -14.87
C ARG A 154 3.47 -4.70 -14.88
N LEU A 155 3.98 -4.29 -13.74
CA LEU A 155 5.38 -3.95 -13.55
C LEU A 155 6.03 -5.00 -12.64
N ARG A 156 7.27 -5.35 -12.93
CA ARG A 156 8.11 -6.17 -12.06
C ARG A 156 9.27 -5.35 -11.52
N PHE A 157 9.51 -5.41 -10.22
CA PHE A 157 10.65 -4.80 -9.56
C PHE A 157 11.56 -5.89 -8.99
N ARG A 158 12.83 -5.89 -9.40
CA ARG A 158 13.83 -6.83 -8.91
C ARG A 158 14.87 -6.09 -8.09
N CYS A 159 15.01 -6.45 -6.83
CA CYS A 159 16.12 -6.01 -6.00
C CYS A 159 17.46 -6.44 -6.64
N GLN A 160 18.39 -5.49 -6.77
CA GLN A 160 19.74 -5.72 -7.29
C GLN A 160 20.79 -5.79 -6.18
N LEU A 161 20.42 -5.38 -4.97
CA LEU A 161 21.26 -5.41 -3.78
C LEU A 161 21.47 -6.84 -3.28
N ARG A 162 22.54 -7.01 -2.50
CA ARG A 162 22.98 -8.28 -1.92
C ARG A 162 23.32 -8.11 -0.46
N SER A 163 23.38 -9.20 0.29
CA SER A 163 24.02 -9.19 1.60
C SER A 163 25.54 -9.14 1.49
N ASP A 164 26.21 -8.98 2.63
CA ASP A 164 27.67 -9.06 2.77
C ASP A 164 28.25 -10.45 2.52
N THR A 165 27.44 -11.51 2.64
CA THR A 165 27.80 -12.86 2.19
C THR A 165 27.69 -13.04 0.67
N GLY A 166 27.18 -12.03 -0.05
CA GLY A 166 27.03 -12.02 -1.50
C GLY A 166 25.73 -12.66 -2.00
N GLU A 167 24.87 -13.13 -1.08
CA GLU A 167 23.58 -13.72 -1.42
C GLU A 167 22.62 -12.69 -2.03
N LYS A 168 21.76 -13.16 -2.95
CA LYS A 168 20.71 -12.31 -3.53
C LYS A 168 19.57 -12.19 -2.54
N ILE A 169 19.06 -10.97 -2.38
CA ILE A 169 17.84 -10.72 -1.62
C ILE A 169 16.66 -11.32 -2.37
N GLN A 170 15.97 -12.28 -1.75
CA GLN A 170 14.86 -12.99 -2.39
C GLN A 170 13.66 -12.05 -2.54
N ALA A 171 12.88 -12.21 -3.60
CA ALA A 171 11.65 -11.44 -3.76
C ALA A 171 10.48 -12.21 -3.15
N HIS A 172 9.83 -11.62 -2.15
CA HIS A 172 8.57 -12.13 -1.63
C HIS A 172 7.39 -11.60 -2.45
N SER A 173 7.42 -10.32 -2.84
CA SER A 173 6.54 -9.77 -3.87
C SER A 173 7.36 -8.91 -4.81
N ASP A 174 7.26 -9.17 -6.12
CA ASP A 174 8.00 -8.44 -7.15
C ASP A 174 7.11 -7.76 -8.18
N THR A 175 5.81 -8.06 -8.19
CA THR A 175 4.90 -7.63 -9.26
C THR A 175 3.87 -6.63 -8.72
N PHE A 176 3.71 -5.54 -9.44
CA PHE A 176 2.74 -4.48 -9.15
C PHE A 176 1.83 -4.31 -10.37
N SER A 177 0.56 -4.69 -10.21
CA SER A 177 -0.45 -4.61 -11.28
C SER A 177 -1.52 -3.60 -10.91
N PHE A 178 -1.77 -2.64 -11.81
CA PHE A 178 -2.73 -1.58 -11.59
C PHE A 178 -3.45 -1.19 -12.89
N GLU A 179 -4.58 -0.53 -12.74
CA GLU A 179 -5.40 0.02 -13.81
C GLU A 179 -5.38 1.54 -13.75
N ILE A 180 -5.21 2.19 -14.91
CA ILE A 180 -5.46 3.63 -15.08
C ILE A 180 -6.83 3.81 -15.75
N ARG A 181 -7.72 4.60 -15.14
CA ARG A 181 -9.03 4.97 -15.69
C ARG A 181 -9.09 6.43 -16.12
N LEU A 182 -9.92 6.73 -17.11
CA LEU A 182 -10.35 8.10 -17.39
C LEU A 182 -11.48 8.50 -16.44
N VAL A 183 -11.71 9.79 -16.30
CA VAL A 183 -12.85 10.34 -15.55
C VAL A 183 -13.96 10.62 -16.55
N GLU A 184 -14.89 9.68 -16.72
CA GLU A 184 -15.94 9.79 -17.74
C GLU A 184 -17.33 9.84 -17.12
N ARG A 185 -17.52 9.11 -16.02
CA ARG A 185 -18.82 8.96 -15.36
C ARG A 185 -18.96 9.92 -14.19
N PHE A 186 -20.21 10.11 -13.77
CA PHE A 186 -20.53 10.88 -12.57
C PHE A 186 -19.85 10.29 -11.32
N GLU A 187 -19.93 8.98 -11.15
CA GLU A 187 -19.29 8.22 -10.07
C GLU A 187 -17.77 8.36 -10.03
N ASP A 188 -17.11 8.39 -11.20
CA ASP A 188 -15.66 8.62 -11.30
C ASP A 188 -15.27 9.98 -10.71
N ARG A 189 -16.08 11.01 -10.98
CA ARG A 189 -15.82 12.37 -10.46
C ARG A 189 -15.93 12.40 -8.94
N LEU A 190 -16.92 11.74 -8.37
CA LEU A 190 -17.07 11.64 -6.91
C LEU A 190 -15.88 10.91 -6.29
N GLU A 191 -15.49 9.79 -6.89
CA GLU A 191 -14.35 9.00 -6.43
C GLU A 191 -13.04 9.80 -6.49
N VAL A 192 -12.79 10.53 -7.58
CA VAL A 192 -11.62 11.41 -7.70
C VAL A 192 -11.60 12.48 -6.61
N LEU A 193 -12.72 13.15 -6.34
CA LEU A 193 -12.79 14.18 -5.29
C LEU A 193 -12.50 13.59 -3.90
N ARG A 194 -13.07 12.41 -3.61
CA ARG A 194 -12.81 11.67 -2.36
C ARG A 194 -11.35 11.29 -2.23
N ARG A 195 -10.75 10.73 -3.29
CA ARG A 195 -9.32 10.35 -3.32
C ARG A 195 -8.40 11.56 -3.14
N GLN A 196 -8.75 12.70 -3.73
CA GLN A 196 -8.04 13.96 -3.50
C GLN A 196 -8.13 14.39 -2.03
N ALA A 197 -9.31 14.33 -1.43
CA ALA A 197 -9.50 14.64 -0.01
C ALA A 197 -8.66 13.73 0.89
N ALA A 198 -8.69 12.41 0.65
CA ALA A 198 -7.90 11.44 1.38
C ALA A 198 -6.38 11.71 1.26
N ARG A 199 -5.89 12.04 0.06
CA ARG A 199 -4.48 12.41 -0.16
C ARG A 199 -4.08 13.71 0.55
N LEU A 200 -4.97 14.70 0.59
CA LEU A 200 -4.73 15.94 1.33
C LEU A 200 -4.75 15.69 2.84
N PHE A 201 -5.64 14.83 3.31
CA PHE A 201 -5.70 14.41 4.71
C PHE A 201 -4.42 13.72 5.16
N THR A 202 -3.88 12.77 4.39
CA THR A 202 -2.62 12.08 4.73
C THR A 202 -1.40 13.02 4.76
N ARG A 203 -1.47 14.14 4.05
CA ARG A 203 -0.45 15.20 4.06
C ARG A 203 -0.63 16.23 5.18
N GLY A 204 -1.67 16.09 6.01
CA GLY A 204 -2.00 17.07 7.05
C GLY A 204 -2.66 18.35 6.52
N GLU A 205 -2.99 18.41 5.22
CA GLU A 205 -3.63 19.57 4.57
C GLU A 205 -5.16 19.55 4.81
N TYR A 206 -5.56 19.49 6.08
CA TYR A 206 -6.94 19.21 6.50
C TYR A 206 -7.99 20.17 5.94
N GLN A 207 -7.65 21.46 5.81
CA GLN A 207 -8.57 22.45 5.27
C GLN A 207 -8.86 22.21 3.78
N LYS A 208 -7.84 21.87 3.00
CA LYS A 208 -8.02 21.55 1.57
C LYS A 208 -8.75 20.21 1.40
N ALA A 209 -8.47 19.24 2.27
CA ALA A 209 -9.22 17.98 2.29
C ALA A 209 -10.72 18.24 2.53
N GLU A 210 -11.07 19.07 3.51
CA GLU A 210 -12.45 19.45 3.81
C GLU A 210 -13.12 20.21 2.64
N GLN A 211 -12.37 21.04 1.90
CA GLN A 211 -12.87 21.68 0.67
C GLN A 211 -13.25 20.65 -0.40
N LYS A 212 -12.41 19.64 -0.65
CA LYS A 212 -12.72 18.58 -1.62
C LYS A 212 -13.92 17.72 -1.22
N LEU A 213 -14.10 17.46 0.07
CA LEU A 213 -15.30 16.79 0.57
C LEU A 213 -16.54 17.66 0.44
N ASN A 214 -16.43 18.97 0.61
CA ASN A 214 -17.55 19.88 0.37
C ASN A 214 -17.93 19.96 -1.11
N GLU A 215 -16.94 20.00 -2.02
CA GLU A 215 -17.19 19.90 -3.47
C GLU A 215 -17.93 18.59 -3.82
N LEU A 216 -17.50 17.46 -3.24
CA LEU A 216 -18.18 16.17 -3.42
C LEU A 216 -19.61 16.20 -2.88
N LEU A 217 -19.81 16.69 -1.66
CA LEU A 217 -21.13 16.76 -1.01
C LEU A 217 -22.10 17.73 -1.68
N LEU A 218 -21.61 18.73 -2.44
CA LEU A 218 -22.46 19.56 -3.29
C LEU A 218 -23.04 18.75 -4.47
N LEU A 219 -22.27 17.81 -5.01
CA LEU A 219 -22.69 16.94 -6.12
C LEU A 219 -23.50 15.74 -5.63
N TYR A 220 -23.12 15.18 -4.48
CA TYR A 220 -23.74 13.99 -3.90
C TYR A 220 -23.92 14.15 -2.37
N PRO A 221 -25.02 14.81 -1.93
CA PRO A 221 -25.26 15.12 -0.52
C PRO A 221 -25.42 13.91 0.40
N ASN A 222 -25.66 12.73 -0.17
CA ASN A 222 -25.88 11.47 0.55
C ASN A 222 -24.60 10.61 0.67
N SER A 223 -23.42 11.18 0.42
CA SER A 223 -22.13 10.51 0.61
C SER A 223 -21.82 10.24 2.08
N SER A 224 -22.15 9.04 2.57
CA SER A 224 -21.80 8.57 3.91
C SER A 224 -20.29 8.59 4.13
N ILE A 225 -19.49 8.15 3.14
CA ILE A 225 -18.02 8.17 3.19
C ILE A 225 -17.48 9.59 3.38
N SER A 226 -18.02 10.59 2.68
CA SER A 226 -17.55 11.98 2.87
C SER A 226 -17.85 12.49 4.26
N TYR A 227 -18.99 12.13 4.86
CA TYR A 227 -19.27 12.48 6.25
C TYR A 227 -18.35 11.74 7.24
N ILE A 228 -17.99 10.49 6.96
CA ILE A 228 -16.98 9.75 7.75
C ILE A 228 -15.64 10.48 7.68
N GLU A 229 -15.16 10.82 6.47
CA GLU A 229 -13.89 11.51 6.28
C GLU A 229 -13.89 12.91 6.92
N LYS A 230 -14.99 13.67 6.85
CA LYS A 230 -15.15 14.93 7.59
C LYS A 230 -15.08 14.71 9.11
N GLY A 231 -15.66 13.63 9.60
CA GLY A 231 -15.55 13.24 11.00
C GLY A 231 -14.10 12.96 11.41
N HIS A 232 -13.34 12.22 10.61
CA HIS A 232 -11.92 11.95 10.85
C HIS A 232 -11.09 13.24 10.85
N ILE A 233 -11.32 14.14 9.89
CA ILE A 233 -10.67 15.46 9.84
C ILE A 233 -10.99 16.27 11.11
N ALA A 234 -12.26 16.33 11.50
CA ALA A 234 -12.68 17.06 12.70
C ALA A 234 -12.06 16.48 13.98
N MET A 235 -12.00 15.14 14.11
CA MET A 235 -11.34 14.46 15.22
C MET A 235 -9.85 14.80 15.31
N THR A 236 -9.15 14.71 14.17
CA THR A 236 -7.72 15.01 14.09
C THR A 236 -7.41 16.45 14.49
N ARG A 237 -8.37 17.37 14.24
CA ARG A 237 -8.29 18.78 14.63
C ARG A 237 -8.86 19.08 16.02
N GLY A 238 -9.21 18.08 16.83
CA GLY A 238 -9.77 18.24 18.18
C GLY A 238 -11.23 18.74 18.22
N ARG A 239 -11.91 18.87 17.07
CA ARG A 239 -13.28 19.38 16.94
C ARG A 239 -14.32 18.27 17.19
N LYS A 240 -14.33 17.72 18.41
CA LYS A 240 -15.15 16.54 18.78
C LYS A 240 -16.65 16.69 18.50
N ARG A 241 -17.22 17.89 18.71
CA ARG A 241 -18.65 18.14 18.46
C ARG A 241 -18.99 18.06 16.97
N GLU A 242 -18.16 18.64 16.11
CA GLU A 242 -18.31 18.57 14.66
C GLU A 242 -18.13 17.14 14.15
N ALA A 243 -17.13 16.41 14.68
CA ALA A 243 -16.92 15.01 14.35
C ALA A 243 -18.16 14.16 14.66
N ALA A 244 -18.72 14.29 15.87
CA ALA A 244 -19.92 13.56 16.25
C ALA A 244 -21.13 13.88 15.36
N LYS A 245 -21.27 15.12 14.88
CA LYS A 245 -22.33 15.51 13.94
C LYS A 245 -22.13 14.81 12.58
N ALA A 246 -20.90 14.81 12.07
CA ALA A 246 -20.57 14.19 10.80
C ALA A 246 -20.77 12.66 10.84
N TYR A 247 -20.24 11.99 11.87
CA TYR A 247 -20.42 10.54 12.04
C TYR A 247 -21.88 10.14 12.20
N ARG A 248 -22.71 10.93 12.90
CA ARG A 248 -24.14 10.66 13.00
C ARG A 248 -24.81 10.75 11.63
N LYS A 249 -24.49 11.78 10.85
CA LYS A 249 -25.04 11.91 9.49
C LYS A 249 -24.64 10.74 8.60
N ALA A 250 -23.39 10.27 8.68
CA ALA A 250 -22.95 9.06 7.97
C ALA A 250 -23.73 7.82 8.39
N LEU A 251 -23.89 7.61 9.70
CA LEU A 251 -24.63 6.49 10.27
C LEU A 251 -26.09 6.48 9.79
N ASP A 252 -26.76 7.64 9.85
CA ASP A 252 -28.14 7.79 9.40
C ASP A 252 -28.27 7.41 7.92
N LEU A 253 -27.36 7.90 7.06
CA LEU A 253 -27.37 7.62 5.61
C LEU A 253 -27.17 6.13 5.29
N LEU A 254 -26.33 5.43 6.06
CA LEU A 254 -26.10 3.98 5.91
C LEU A 254 -27.31 3.17 6.38
N GLN A 255 -27.89 3.52 7.53
CA GLN A 255 -29.05 2.80 8.08
C GLN A 255 -30.32 3.00 7.26
N SER A 256 -30.48 4.18 6.66
CA SER A 256 -31.61 4.48 5.77
C SER A 256 -31.35 4.11 4.31
N SER A 257 -30.21 3.47 4.00
CA SER A 257 -29.81 3.08 2.65
C SER A 257 -29.81 4.22 1.62
N MET A 258 -29.52 5.45 2.04
CA MET A 258 -29.56 6.65 1.19
C MET A 258 -28.27 6.86 0.38
N ASP A 259 -27.14 6.31 0.81
CA ASP A 259 -25.89 6.31 0.03
C ASP A 259 -25.90 5.18 -1.00
N THR A 260 -26.76 5.31 -2.01
CA THR A 260 -26.97 4.26 -3.02
C THR A 260 -25.71 3.91 -3.82
N LEU A 261 -24.81 4.87 -4.05
CA LEU A 261 -23.58 4.63 -4.83
C LEU A 261 -22.55 3.84 -4.03
N TYR A 262 -22.33 4.18 -2.76
CA TYR A 262 -21.47 3.36 -1.90
C TYR A 262 -22.05 1.95 -1.74
N LEU A 263 -23.35 1.85 -1.47
CA LEU A 263 -24.02 0.57 -1.23
C LEU A 263 -24.06 -0.34 -2.47
N SER A 264 -23.96 0.20 -3.69
CA SER A 264 -23.84 -0.63 -4.90
C SER A 264 -22.46 -1.25 -5.10
N HIS A 265 -21.43 -0.77 -4.40
CA HIS A 265 -20.06 -1.25 -4.53
C HIS A 265 -19.53 -1.93 -3.26
N ALA A 266 -20.07 -1.59 -2.09
CA ALA A 266 -19.69 -2.18 -0.82
C ALA A 266 -20.36 -3.56 -0.61
N SER A 267 -19.65 -4.47 0.06
CA SER A 267 -20.29 -5.70 0.54
C SER A 267 -21.14 -5.40 1.77
N ARG A 268 -22.15 -6.23 2.02
CA ARG A 268 -22.96 -6.14 3.24
C ARG A 268 -22.10 -6.15 4.51
N ILE A 269 -21.03 -6.94 4.53
CA ILE A 269 -20.10 -7.05 5.65
C ILE A 269 -19.39 -5.71 5.88
N ASP A 270 -18.92 -5.04 4.82
CA ASP A 270 -18.24 -3.75 4.92
C ASP A 270 -19.17 -2.65 5.47
N VAL A 271 -20.44 -2.68 5.05
CA VAL A 271 -21.46 -1.75 5.52
C VAL A 271 -21.78 -1.97 7.00
N GLU A 272 -22.04 -3.22 7.40
CA GLU A 272 -22.31 -3.59 8.80
C GLU A 272 -21.12 -3.25 9.72
N HIS A 273 -19.90 -3.52 9.25
CA HIS A 273 -18.68 -3.14 9.96
C HIS A 273 -18.55 -1.61 10.11
N SER A 274 -18.79 -0.84 9.05
CA SER A 274 -18.77 0.62 9.09
C SER A 274 -19.80 1.19 10.06
N ILE A 275 -21.02 0.65 10.07
CA ILE A 275 -22.07 1.00 11.04
C ILE A 275 -21.59 0.72 12.47
N GLY A 276 -21.03 -0.47 12.73
CA GLY A 276 -20.52 -0.84 14.05
C GLY A 276 -19.42 0.11 14.55
N LEU A 277 -18.45 0.43 13.68
CA LEU A 277 -17.39 1.38 14.00
C LEU A 277 -17.93 2.79 14.30
N LEU A 278 -18.92 3.26 13.54
CA LEU A 278 -19.55 4.56 13.78
C LEU A 278 -20.29 4.60 15.12
N MET A 279 -21.06 3.55 15.44
CA MET A 279 -21.76 3.45 16.72
C MET A 279 -20.79 3.44 17.91
N ALA A 280 -19.71 2.66 17.82
CA ALA A 280 -18.67 2.60 18.85
C ALA A 280 -17.98 3.97 19.03
N THR A 281 -17.62 4.61 17.92
CA THR A 281 -16.97 5.94 17.92
C THR A 281 -17.88 7.01 18.53
N LEU A 282 -19.17 7.03 18.17
CA LEU A 282 -20.13 7.99 18.72
C LEU A 282 -20.35 7.78 20.22
N SER A 283 -20.43 6.53 20.69
CA SER A 283 -20.52 6.19 22.11
C SER A 283 -19.30 6.68 22.90
N ALA A 284 -18.09 6.45 22.37
CA ALA A 284 -16.86 6.95 22.98
C ALA A 284 -16.83 8.49 23.08
N LEU A 285 -17.29 9.18 22.03
CA LEU A 285 -17.36 10.65 22.02
C LEU A 285 -18.36 11.21 23.03
N GLN A 286 -19.48 10.54 23.26
CA GLN A 286 -20.47 10.92 24.28
C GLN A 286 -19.89 10.81 25.69
N LYS A 287 -19.16 9.73 25.99
CA LYS A 287 -18.52 9.51 27.30
C LYS A 287 -17.37 10.48 27.60
N SER A 288 -16.82 11.13 26.56
CA SER A 288 -15.69 12.06 26.70
C SER A 288 -16.11 13.53 26.88
N ARG A 289 -17.40 13.79 27.09
CA ARG A 289 -17.97 15.11 27.40
C ARG A 289 -18.09 15.28 28.91
#